data_AF-A0A752HR08-F1
#
_entry.id   AF-A0A752HR08-F1
#
_cell.length_a   1.000
_cell.length_b   1.000
_cell.length_c   1.000
_cell.angle_alpha   90.00
_cell.angle_beta   90.00
_cell.angle_gamma   90.00
#
_symmetry.space_group_name_H-M   'P 1'
#
loop_
_entity.id
_entity.type
_entity.pdbx_description
1 polymer ?
#
loop_
_entity_poly.entity_id
_entity_poly.type
_entity_poly.pdbx_seq_one_letter_code
_entity_poly.pdbx_strand_id
1 'polypeptide(L)'
;FVCGGKVDVRAPIPPSFRDRLLTYTAKNASELHEHFILAETFKDYFKENAYPDLLVFEDDIASISSLIIIFLESPGSLVELGIFCNKSELFKKILIVASAEEVYGEDSFIYLGPLEYIKKKVSSSVVIYPWPDPEVLKYDNDFLDDLCVNIKEKLSSIPKTEQFSKDNSGHIALLITEIISLCAPIQLSEIESALNSLGINI
;
A
#
# COMPACT_ATOMS: atom_id res chain seq x y z
N PHE A 1 -0.51 -1.62 -3.63
CA PHE A 1 0.35 -2.26 -2.61
C PHE A 1 -0.47 -2.53 -1.37
N VAL A 2 -0.33 -3.72 -0.79
CA VAL A 2 -1.13 -4.16 0.38
C VAL A 2 -0.20 -4.75 1.44
N CYS A 3 -0.31 -4.27 2.68
CA CYS A 3 0.50 -4.66 3.83
C CYS A 3 -0.31 -4.78 5.13
N GLY A 4 0.33 -5.29 6.18
CA GLY A 4 -0.29 -5.61 7.47
C GLY A 4 -1.06 -6.93 7.48
N GLY A 5 -1.37 -7.49 8.65
CA GLY A 5 -2.16 -8.73 8.78
C GLY A 5 -1.49 -10.00 8.25
N LYS A 6 -1.74 -11.13 8.92
CA LYS A 6 -1.19 -12.43 8.52
C LYS A 6 -1.99 -13.00 7.34
N VAL A 7 -1.30 -13.43 6.28
CA VAL A 7 -1.91 -14.20 5.18
C VAL A 7 -1.40 -15.65 5.24
N ASP A 8 -2.31 -16.60 5.26
CA ASP A 8 -2.03 -18.04 5.28
C ASP A 8 -3.04 -18.80 4.42
N VAL A 9 -2.72 -18.92 3.13
CA VAL A 9 -3.56 -19.62 2.13
C VAL A 9 -3.77 -21.10 2.43
N ARG A 10 -3.02 -21.69 3.37
CA ARG A 10 -3.14 -23.09 3.78
C ARG A 10 -3.99 -23.25 5.03
N ALA A 11 -4.26 -22.17 5.75
CA ALA A 11 -5.08 -22.22 6.94
C ALA A 11 -6.54 -22.54 6.57
N PRO A 12 -7.21 -23.44 7.31
CA PRO A 12 -8.62 -23.74 7.08
C PRO A 12 -9.53 -22.55 7.39
N ILE A 13 -9.07 -21.66 8.27
CA ILE A 13 -9.74 -20.41 8.64
C ILE A 13 -8.76 -19.28 8.35
N PRO A 14 -9.13 -18.28 7.53
CA PRO A 14 -8.26 -17.13 7.28
C PRO A 14 -7.97 -16.39 8.60
N PRO A 15 -6.68 -16.21 8.97
CA PRO A 15 -6.28 -15.72 10.29
C PRO A 15 -6.39 -14.20 10.47
N SER A 16 -6.73 -13.46 9.41
CA SER A 16 -6.82 -11.99 9.44
C SER A 16 -7.91 -11.47 8.52
N PHE A 17 -8.33 -10.23 8.73
CA PHE A 17 -9.24 -9.53 7.83
C PHE A 17 -8.63 -9.33 6.45
N ARG A 18 -7.31 -9.03 6.36
CA ARG A 18 -6.61 -9.00 5.07
C ARG A 18 -6.72 -10.31 4.32
N ASP A 19 -6.48 -11.45 4.97
CA ASP A 19 -6.56 -12.76 4.31
C ASP A 19 -7.99 -13.07 3.84
N ARG A 20 -8.99 -12.71 4.65
CA ARG A 20 -10.40 -12.81 4.23
C ARG A 20 -10.68 -11.97 3.00
N LEU A 21 -10.19 -10.73 2.93
CA LEU A 21 -10.33 -9.89 1.73
C LEU A 21 -9.65 -10.54 0.52
N LEU A 22 -8.41 -11.02 0.65
CA LEU A 22 -7.68 -11.63 -0.47
C LEU A 22 -8.40 -12.90 -0.96
N THR A 23 -8.83 -13.76 -0.05
CA THR A 23 -9.60 -14.96 -0.36
C THR A 23 -10.96 -14.63 -1.00
N TYR A 24 -11.64 -13.58 -0.52
CA TYR A 24 -12.92 -13.13 -1.03
C TYR A 24 -12.80 -12.56 -2.44
N THR A 25 -11.85 -11.67 -2.66
CA THR A 25 -11.62 -11.01 -3.95
C THR A 25 -11.15 -11.99 -5.02
N ALA A 26 -10.35 -12.99 -4.67
CA ALA A 26 -9.96 -14.06 -5.59
C ALA A 26 -11.17 -14.81 -6.21
N LYS A 27 -12.30 -14.86 -5.49
CA LYS A 27 -13.52 -15.56 -5.93
C LYS A 27 -14.57 -14.63 -6.52
N ASN A 28 -14.75 -13.45 -5.92
CA ASN A 28 -15.89 -12.57 -6.20
C ASN A 28 -15.52 -11.29 -6.95
N ALA A 29 -14.23 -10.94 -7.01
CA ALA A 29 -13.75 -9.71 -7.62
C ALA A 29 -12.35 -9.90 -8.24
N SER A 30 -12.23 -10.87 -9.15
CA SER A 30 -10.95 -11.25 -9.76
C SER A 30 -10.23 -10.08 -10.43
N GLU A 31 -10.97 -9.20 -11.09
CA GLU A 31 -10.43 -7.98 -11.69
C GLU A 31 -9.74 -7.07 -10.66
N LEU A 32 -10.27 -6.96 -9.44
CA LEU A 32 -9.61 -6.21 -8.38
C LEU A 32 -8.43 -7.01 -7.79
N HIS A 33 -8.62 -8.31 -7.62
CA HIS A 33 -7.65 -9.21 -7.00
C HIS A 33 -6.30 -9.22 -7.74
N GLU A 34 -6.32 -9.25 -9.08
CA GLU A 34 -5.12 -9.29 -9.92
C GLU A 34 -4.22 -8.05 -9.75
N HIS A 35 -4.76 -6.95 -9.22
CA HIS A 35 -4.01 -5.72 -8.97
C HIS A 35 -3.42 -5.65 -7.55
N PHE A 36 -3.70 -6.64 -6.68
CA PHE A 36 -3.10 -6.68 -5.36
C PHE A 36 -1.66 -7.16 -5.39
N ILE A 37 -0.77 -6.23 -5.09
CA ILE A 37 0.65 -6.47 -4.92
C ILE A 37 0.95 -6.51 -3.42
N LEU A 38 1.29 -7.71 -2.92
CA LEU A 38 1.58 -7.96 -1.51
C LEU A 38 3.04 -7.64 -1.18
N ALA A 39 3.28 -7.05 -0.01
CA ALA A 39 4.64 -6.74 0.46
C ALA A 39 5.56 -7.97 0.52
N GLU A 40 4.99 -9.13 0.87
CA GLU A 40 5.72 -10.38 1.03
C GLU A 40 6.29 -10.94 -0.29
N THR A 41 5.78 -10.49 -1.44
CA THR A 41 6.28 -10.86 -2.77
C THR A 41 7.70 -10.31 -3.02
N PHE A 42 8.14 -9.30 -2.27
CA PHE A 42 9.42 -8.62 -2.48
C PHE A 42 10.54 -9.06 -1.53
N LYS A 43 10.34 -10.13 -0.75
CA LYS A 43 11.33 -10.61 0.24
C LYS A 43 12.70 -10.96 -0.36
N ASP A 44 12.78 -11.25 -1.65
CA ASP A 44 14.03 -11.60 -2.32
C ASP A 44 14.89 -10.38 -2.68
N TYR A 45 14.31 -9.19 -2.85
CA TYR A 45 15.06 -7.96 -3.14
C TYR A 45 16.04 -7.56 -2.02
N PHE A 46 15.72 -7.95 -0.78
CA PHE A 46 16.64 -7.80 0.37
C PHE A 46 17.82 -8.75 0.33
N LYS A 47 17.62 -9.97 -0.20
CA LYS A 47 18.69 -10.98 -0.26
C LYS A 47 19.75 -10.63 -1.30
N GLU A 48 19.38 -9.83 -2.29
CA GLU A 48 20.25 -9.41 -3.39
C GLU A 48 20.96 -8.08 -3.12
N ASN A 49 20.84 -7.49 -1.93
CA ASN A 49 21.35 -6.15 -1.59
C ASN A 49 20.87 -5.05 -2.56
N ALA A 50 19.69 -5.22 -3.18
CA ALA A 50 19.12 -4.22 -4.09
C ALA A 50 18.68 -2.95 -3.35
N TYR A 51 18.34 -3.09 -2.06
CA TYR A 51 17.93 -2.00 -1.17
C TYR A 51 18.81 -1.95 0.08
N PRO A 52 19.19 -0.75 0.56
CA PRO A 52 20.01 -0.60 1.75
C PRO A 52 19.26 -0.98 3.04
N ASP A 53 17.94 -0.73 3.09
CA ASP A 53 17.07 -1.10 4.19
C ASP A 53 15.59 -1.17 3.75
N LEU A 54 14.75 -1.68 4.65
CA LEU A 54 13.30 -1.85 4.44
C LEU A 54 12.55 -0.52 4.29
N LEU A 55 13.01 0.55 4.92
CA LEU A 55 12.32 1.84 4.87
C LEU A 55 12.45 2.48 3.49
N VAL A 56 13.62 2.37 2.86
CA VAL A 56 13.84 2.85 1.48
C VAL A 56 12.98 2.06 0.50
N PHE A 57 12.92 0.73 0.65
CA PHE A 57 12.06 -0.12 -0.18
C PHE A 57 10.57 0.26 -0.04
N GLU A 58 10.09 0.40 1.20
CA GLU A 58 8.69 0.77 1.49
C GLU A 58 8.36 2.16 0.92
N ASP A 59 9.30 3.10 0.96
CA ASP A 59 9.13 4.42 0.35
C ASP A 59 8.98 4.34 -1.17
N ASP A 60 9.90 3.65 -1.83
CA ASP A 60 9.89 3.54 -3.28
C ASP A 60 8.65 2.79 -3.78
N ILE A 61 8.27 1.67 -3.16
CA ILE A 61 7.08 0.93 -3.56
C ILE A 61 5.80 1.73 -3.29
N ALA A 62 5.75 2.48 -2.20
CA ALA A 62 4.66 3.41 -1.92
C ALA A 62 4.57 4.51 -2.97
N SER A 63 5.72 5.03 -3.43
CA SER A 63 5.79 6.12 -4.41
C SER A 63 5.20 5.71 -5.77
N ILE A 64 5.46 4.48 -6.25
CA ILE A 64 4.95 3.97 -7.54
C ILE A 64 3.56 3.33 -7.44
N SER A 65 3.08 3.05 -6.22
CA SER A 65 1.76 2.45 -6.02
C SER A 65 0.64 3.42 -6.31
N SER A 66 -0.39 2.96 -7.03
CA SER A 66 -1.63 3.72 -7.22
C SER A 66 -2.39 3.88 -5.90
N LEU A 67 -2.44 2.83 -5.07
CA LEU A 67 -3.08 2.81 -3.76
C LEU A 67 -2.27 1.93 -2.80
N ILE A 68 -2.10 2.43 -1.58
CA ILE A 68 -1.47 1.76 -0.44
C ILE A 68 -2.59 1.37 0.52
N ILE A 69 -2.75 0.07 0.78
CA ILE A 69 -3.77 -0.44 1.71
C ILE A 69 -3.06 -1.05 2.92
N ILE A 70 -3.33 -0.52 4.10
CA ILE A 70 -2.68 -0.93 5.34
C ILE A 70 -3.72 -1.51 6.29
N PHE A 71 -3.59 -2.78 6.60
CA PHE A 71 -4.41 -3.44 7.62
C PHE A 71 -3.71 -3.32 8.97
N LEU A 72 -4.30 -2.60 9.94
CA LEU A 72 -3.74 -2.43 11.28
C LEU A 72 -3.92 -3.69 12.15
N GLU A 73 -3.36 -4.80 11.68
CA GLU A 73 -3.51 -6.13 12.26
C GLU A 73 -2.17 -6.71 12.77
N SER A 74 -1.09 -5.93 12.68
CA SER A 74 0.26 -6.37 13.09
C SER A 74 1.12 -5.23 13.64
N PRO A 75 2.17 -5.54 14.43
CA PRO A 75 3.15 -4.53 14.84
C PRO A 75 3.81 -3.81 13.66
N GLY A 76 4.09 -4.53 12.56
CA GLY A 76 4.69 -3.96 11.35
C GLY A 76 3.81 -2.88 10.72
N SER A 77 2.51 -3.15 10.56
CA SER A 77 1.55 -2.18 10.02
C SER A 77 1.39 -0.92 10.88
N LEU A 78 1.62 -1.01 12.21
CA LEU A 78 1.62 0.16 13.08
C LEU A 78 2.88 1.03 12.86
N VAL A 79 4.03 0.41 12.61
CA VAL A 79 5.26 1.10 12.24
C VAL A 79 5.11 1.78 10.86
N GLU A 80 4.57 1.06 9.88
CA GLU A 80 4.26 1.59 8.54
C GLU A 80 3.30 2.78 8.62
N LEU A 81 2.22 2.68 9.40
CA LEU A 81 1.33 3.81 9.67
C LEU A 81 2.11 5.02 10.20
N GLY A 82 2.98 4.82 11.20
CA GLY A 82 3.81 5.89 11.76
C GLY A 82 4.73 6.54 10.73
N ILE A 83 5.32 5.75 9.83
CA ILE A 83 6.18 6.25 8.73
C ILE A 83 5.34 7.07 7.75
N PHE A 84 4.21 6.53 7.29
CA PHE A 84 3.38 7.19 6.29
C PHE A 84 2.62 8.41 6.84
N CYS A 85 2.37 8.49 8.14
CA CYS A 85 1.78 9.69 8.77
C CYS A 85 2.59 10.96 8.56
N ASN A 86 3.89 10.86 8.29
CA ASN A 86 4.74 12.03 8.00
C ASN A 86 4.79 12.39 6.51
N LYS A 87 4.09 11.63 5.64
CA LYS A 87 4.13 11.73 4.18
C LYS A 87 2.77 12.19 3.65
N SER A 88 2.47 13.48 3.84
CA SER A 88 1.16 14.06 3.51
C SER A 88 0.73 13.91 2.05
N GLU A 89 1.70 13.77 1.14
CA GLU A 89 1.52 13.48 -0.28
C GLU A 89 0.88 12.11 -0.53
N LEU A 90 1.10 11.15 0.37
CA LEU A 90 0.53 9.80 0.26
C LEU A 90 -0.92 9.72 0.74
N PHE A 91 -1.42 10.72 1.48
CA PHE A 91 -2.74 10.64 2.12
C PHE A 91 -3.89 10.43 1.13
N LYS A 92 -3.75 10.94 -0.10
CA LYS A 92 -4.76 10.72 -1.15
C LYS A 92 -4.75 9.30 -1.70
N LYS A 93 -3.65 8.57 -1.56
CA LYS A 93 -3.45 7.21 -2.05
C LYS A 93 -3.19 6.19 -0.94
N ILE A 94 -3.57 6.50 0.29
CA ILE A 94 -3.57 5.54 1.41
C ILE A 94 -5.00 5.19 1.81
N LEU A 95 -5.23 3.93 2.12
CA LEU A 95 -6.45 3.41 2.71
C LEU A 95 -6.05 2.56 3.92
N ILE A 96 -6.34 3.07 5.11
CA ILE A 96 -6.06 2.42 6.38
C ILE A 96 -7.31 1.67 6.80
N VAL A 97 -7.15 0.37 7.04
CA VAL A 97 -8.20 -0.52 7.51
C VAL A 97 -7.94 -0.78 8.99
N ALA A 98 -8.79 -0.22 9.85
CA ALA A 98 -8.67 -0.30 11.30
C ALA A 98 -9.78 -1.17 11.92
N SER A 99 -9.49 -1.74 13.09
CA SER A 99 -10.48 -2.52 13.82
C SER A 99 -11.52 -1.62 14.44
N ALA A 100 -12.76 -2.11 14.48
CA ALA A 100 -13.83 -1.41 15.17
C ALA A 100 -13.52 -1.30 16.66
N GLU A 101 -12.91 -2.31 17.28
CA GLU A 101 -12.50 -2.30 18.69
C GLU A 101 -11.46 -1.21 18.99
N GLU A 102 -10.47 -1.03 18.12
CA GLU A 102 -9.43 0.00 18.23
C GLU A 102 -9.99 1.41 18.13
N VAL A 103 -11.09 1.58 17.39
CA VAL A 103 -11.75 2.88 17.21
C VAL A 103 -12.79 3.15 18.28
N TYR A 104 -13.63 2.18 18.65
CA TYR A 104 -14.65 2.35 19.68
C TYR A 104 -14.06 2.62 21.07
N GLY A 105 -12.80 2.24 21.31
CA GLY A 105 -12.10 2.63 22.52
C GLY A 105 -11.92 4.15 22.67
N GLU A 106 -11.94 4.92 21.56
CA GLU A 106 -11.73 6.37 21.40
C GLU A 106 -10.56 7.04 22.16
N ASP A 107 -9.84 6.29 23.00
CA ASP A 107 -8.79 6.76 23.91
C ASP A 107 -7.40 6.20 23.53
N SER A 108 -7.30 5.38 22.47
CA SER A 108 -6.03 4.80 22.05
C SER A 108 -5.15 5.84 21.35
N PHE A 109 -3.83 5.76 21.56
CA PHE A 109 -2.88 6.63 20.86
C PHE A 109 -2.99 6.48 19.34
N ILE A 110 -3.29 5.26 18.86
CA ILE A 110 -3.47 4.97 17.43
C ILE A 110 -4.67 5.75 16.87
N TYR A 111 -5.79 5.76 17.58
CA TYR A 111 -6.99 6.49 17.17
C TYR A 111 -6.79 8.00 17.25
N LEU A 112 -6.45 8.53 18.44
CA LEU A 112 -6.34 9.96 18.70
C LEU A 112 -5.17 10.63 17.95
N GLY A 113 -4.15 9.85 17.59
CA GLY A 113 -2.97 10.32 16.88
C GLY A 113 -3.09 10.10 15.36
N PRO A 114 -2.42 9.07 14.81
CA PRO A 114 -2.23 8.91 13.37
C PRO A 114 -3.54 8.75 12.59
N LEU A 115 -4.53 8.02 13.10
CA LEU A 115 -5.81 7.81 12.40
C LEU A 115 -6.59 9.11 12.28
N GLU A 116 -6.84 9.80 13.40
CA GLU A 116 -7.54 11.09 13.42
C GLU A 116 -6.79 12.16 12.60
N TYR A 117 -5.46 12.17 12.66
CA TYR A 117 -4.64 13.10 11.88
C TYR A 117 -4.85 12.93 10.37
N ILE A 118 -4.76 11.70 9.86
CA ILE A 118 -4.95 11.41 8.43
C ILE A 118 -6.41 11.64 8.03
N LYS A 119 -7.37 11.16 8.83
CA LYS A 119 -8.81 11.29 8.56
C LYS A 119 -9.26 12.75 8.45
N LYS A 120 -8.68 13.66 9.26
CA LYS A 120 -8.93 15.11 9.16
C LYS A 120 -8.45 15.73 7.86
N LYS A 121 -7.45 15.14 7.20
CA LYS A 121 -6.92 15.61 5.91
C LYS A 121 -7.64 14.98 4.73
N VAL A 122 -7.91 13.68 4.82
CA VAL A 122 -8.61 12.90 3.80
C VAL A 122 -9.52 11.90 4.51
N SER A 123 -10.80 12.23 4.61
CA SER A 123 -11.78 11.42 5.36
C SER A 123 -11.94 10.00 4.82
N SER A 124 -11.76 9.81 3.50
CA SER A 124 -11.83 8.51 2.84
C SER A 124 -10.57 7.65 3.00
N SER A 125 -9.58 8.06 3.81
CA SER A 125 -8.33 7.31 4.00
C SER A 125 -8.37 6.35 5.18
N VAL A 126 -9.45 6.34 5.97
CA VAL A 126 -9.62 5.43 7.10
C VAL A 126 -10.99 4.77 7.00
N VAL A 127 -10.99 3.44 6.99
CA VAL A 127 -12.19 2.59 7.01
C VAL A 127 -12.09 1.65 8.20
N ILE A 128 -13.24 1.29 8.76
CA ILE A 128 -13.33 0.62 10.07
C ILE A 128 -14.24 -0.58 9.93
N TYR A 129 -13.76 -1.76 10.36
CA TYR A 129 -14.52 -3.00 10.30
C TYR A 129 -14.34 -3.82 11.58
N PRO A 130 -15.33 -4.63 11.97
CA PRO A 130 -15.15 -5.59 13.05
C PRO A 130 -14.12 -6.64 12.62
N TRP A 131 -13.10 -6.85 13.43
CA TRP A 131 -12.12 -7.90 13.13
C TRP A 131 -12.77 -9.28 13.21
N PRO A 132 -12.40 -10.18 12.27
CA PRO A 132 -12.89 -11.55 12.34
C PRO A 132 -12.29 -12.26 13.54
N ASP A 133 -13.08 -13.14 14.15
CA ASP A 133 -12.54 -14.12 15.08
C ASP A 133 -11.66 -15.13 14.30
N PRO A 134 -10.38 -15.30 14.66
CA PRO A 134 -9.46 -16.22 13.97
C PRO A 134 -9.88 -17.71 14.11
N GLU A 135 -10.77 -18.04 15.05
CA GLU A 135 -11.29 -19.39 15.27
C GLU A 135 -12.62 -19.64 14.55
N VAL A 136 -13.25 -18.61 13.98
CA VAL A 136 -14.57 -18.72 13.34
C VAL A 136 -14.45 -18.54 11.83
N LEU A 137 -14.80 -19.59 11.06
CA LEU A 137 -14.77 -19.52 9.60
C LEU A 137 -15.78 -18.51 9.04
N LYS A 138 -17.00 -18.52 9.57
CA LYS A 138 -18.06 -17.63 9.10
C LYS A 138 -17.74 -16.18 9.47
N TYR A 139 -17.74 -15.32 8.47
CA TYR A 139 -17.62 -13.88 8.62
C TYR A 139 -18.67 -13.24 7.70
N ASP A 140 -19.09 -12.03 8.04
CA ASP A 140 -20.09 -11.32 7.25
C ASP A 140 -19.42 -10.74 5.99
N ASN A 141 -19.86 -11.21 4.82
CA ASN A 141 -19.28 -10.78 3.55
C ASN A 141 -19.65 -9.33 3.22
N ASP A 142 -20.71 -8.77 3.83
CA ASP A 142 -21.11 -7.38 3.58
C ASP A 142 -19.97 -6.40 3.94
N PHE A 143 -19.17 -6.70 4.96
CA PHE A 143 -17.98 -5.92 5.30
C PHE A 143 -16.86 -6.02 4.25
N LEU A 144 -16.72 -7.18 3.60
CA LEU A 144 -15.73 -7.40 2.53
C LEU A 144 -16.17 -6.74 1.22
N ASP A 145 -17.47 -6.78 0.93
CA ASP A 145 -18.06 -6.06 -0.19
C ASP A 145 -17.92 -4.55 -0.03
N ASP A 146 -18.24 -4.02 1.16
CA ASP A 146 -18.06 -2.61 1.48
C ASP A 146 -16.59 -2.19 1.35
N LEU A 147 -15.64 -2.99 1.83
CA LEU A 147 -14.21 -2.70 1.64
C LEU A 147 -13.83 -2.70 0.15
N CYS A 148 -14.36 -3.61 -0.66
CA CYS A 148 -14.13 -3.60 -2.10
C CYS A 148 -14.67 -2.33 -2.77
N VAL A 149 -15.84 -1.83 -2.34
CA VAL A 149 -16.41 -0.56 -2.80
C VAL A 149 -15.48 0.60 -2.42
N ASN A 150 -15.08 0.70 -1.16
CA ASN A 150 -14.17 1.75 -0.68
C ASN A 150 -12.83 1.75 -1.44
N ILE A 151 -12.26 0.58 -1.73
CA ILE A 151 -11.03 0.46 -2.53
C ILE A 151 -11.24 1.01 -3.94
N LYS A 152 -12.34 0.63 -4.61
CA LYS A 152 -12.66 1.09 -5.98
C LYS A 152 -12.92 2.60 -6.02
N GLU A 153 -13.69 3.11 -5.06
CA GLU A 153 -13.96 4.54 -4.94
C GLU A 153 -12.67 5.32 -4.73
N LYS A 154 -11.79 4.84 -3.84
CA LYS A 154 -10.49 5.45 -3.59
C LYS A 154 -9.64 5.49 -4.85
N LEU A 155 -9.52 4.37 -5.56
CA LEU A 155 -8.81 4.28 -6.85
C LEU A 155 -9.39 5.26 -7.88
N SER A 156 -10.71 5.40 -7.95
CA SER A 156 -11.36 6.32 -8.89
C SER A 156 -11.12 7.80 -8.57
N SER A 157 -10.84 8.12 -7.31
CA SER A 157 -10.57 9.48 -6.83
C SER A 157 -9.13 9.94 -7.04
N ILE A 158 -8.22 9.01 -7.31
CA ILE A 158 -6.80 9.31 -7.51
C ILE A 158 -6.62 9.98 -8.89
N PRO A 159 -5.88 11.10 -8.99
CA PRO A 159 -5.57 11.72 -10.27
C PRO A 159 -4.89 10.73 -11.21
N LYS A 160 -5.39 10.63 -12.45
CA LYS A 160 -4.80 9.75 -13.48
C LYS A 160 -3.50 10.28 -14.06
N THR A 161 -3.21 11.55 -13.81
CA THR A 161 -2.00 12.23 -14.25
C THR A 161 -1.46 13.09 -13.13
N GLU A 162 -0.14 13.22 -13.11
CA GLU A 162 0.56 14.09 -12.18
C GLU A 162 1.71 14.80 -12.90
N GLN A 163 2.12 15.94 -12.35
CA GLN A 163 3.27 16.65 -12.87
C GLN A 163 4.54 15.90 -12.45
N PHE A 164 5.44 15.66 -13.42
CA PHE A 164 6.74 15.09 -13.12
C PHE A 164 7.47 15.93 -12.05
N SER A 165 8.14 15.22 -11.14
CA SER A 165 8.88 15.79 -10.02
C SER A 165 10.17 15.00 -9.88
N LYS A 166 11.30 15.70 -9.96
CA LYS A 166 12.62 15.13 -9.74
C LYS A 166 12.90 14.79 -8.26
N ASP A 167 12.03 15.23 -7.36
CA ASP A 167 12.14 14.95 -5.93
C ASP A 167 11.29 13.73 -5.52
N ASN A 168 10.58 13.12 -6.48
CA ASN A 168 9.78 11.91 -6.27
C ASN A 168 10.52 10.71 -6.89
N SER A 169 10.95 9.76 -6.05
CA SER A 169 11.70 8.58 -6.49
C SER A 169 10.91 7.71 -7.48
N GLY A 170 9.60 7.58 -7.29
CA GLY A 170 8.72 6.86 -8.21
C GLY A 170 8.64 7.49 -9.60
N HIS A 171 8.65 8.82 -9.69
CA HIS A 171 8.72 9.51 -10.99
C HIS A 171 10.04 9.26 -11.69
N ILE A 172 11.15 9.29 -10.95
CA ILE A 172 12.48 8.96 -11.49
C ILE A 172 12.50 7.50 -11.97
N ALA A 173 11.97 6.56 -11.19
CA ALA A 173 11.90 5.16 -11.56
C ALA A 173 11.12 4.93 -12.86
N LEU A 174 9.97 5.60 -13.02
CA LEU A 174 9.18 5.56 -14.25
C LEU A 174 9.93 6.19 -15.44
N LEU A 175 10.62 7.30 -15.23
CA LEU A 175 11.46 7.92 -16.25
C LEU A 175 12.59 7.00 -16.71
N ILE A 176 13.29 6.36 -15.78
CA ILE A 176 14.36 5.38 -16.09
C ILE A 176 13.78 4.21 -16.89
N THR A 177 12.62 3.70 -16.48
CA THR A 177 11.92 2.62 -17.19
C THR A 177 11.61 3.01 -18.63
N GLU A 178 11.15 4.24 -18.85
CA GLU A 178 10.85 4.73 -20.20
C GLU A 178 12.12 4.95 -21.05
N ILE A 179 13.21 5.46 -20.46
CA ILE A 179 14.51 5.57 -21.13
C ILE A 179 14.98 4.18 -21.60
N ILE A 180 14.91 3.18 -20.73
CA ILE A 180 15.29 1.81 -21.07
C ILE A 180 14.39 1.27 -22.19
N SER A 181 13.07 1.46 -22.08
CA SER A 181 12.11 1.01 -23.09
C SER A 181 12.38 1.59 -24.48
N LEU A 182 12.67 2.89 -24.57
CA LEU A 182 12.90 3.60 -25.82
C LEU A 182 14.27 3.32 -26.45
N CYS A 183 15.28 3.06 -25.62
CA CYS A 183 16.66 2.98 -26.07
C CYS A 183 17.27 1.58 -25.94
N ALA A 184 16.49 0.56 -25.58
CA ALA A 184 17.00 -0.80 -25.43
C ALA A 184 17.62 -1.33 -26.75
N PRO A 185 18.81 -1.98 -26.69
CA PRO A 185 19.66 -2.14 -25.51
C PRO A 185 20.45 -0.87 -25.16
N ILE A 186 20.48 -0.50 -23.87
CA ILE A 186 21.16 0.69 -23.35
C ILE A 186 22.10 0.32 -22.19
N GLN A 187 23.24 1.01 -22.07
CA GLN A 187 24.20 0.86 -20.96
C GLN A 187 23.85 1.76 -19.78
N LEU A 188 24.30 1.37 -18.57
CA LEU A 188 24.09 2.18 -17.37
C LEU A 188 24.63 3.62 -17.50
N SER A 189 25.83 3.77 -18.07
CA SER A 189 26.43 5.10 -18.31
C SER A 189 25.62 5.96 -19.29
N GLU A 190 24.87 5.33 -20.20
CA GLU A 190 23.99 6.06 -21.13
C GLU A 190 22.70 6.51 -20.43
N ILE A 191 22.16 5.68 -19.51
CA ILE A 191 21.04 6.07 -18.64
C ILE A 191 21.45 7.25 -17.75
N GLU A 192 22.62 7.18 -17.10
CA GLU A 192 23.18 8.27 -16.29
C GLU A 192 23.34 9.55 -17.13
N SER A 193 23.88 9.44 -18.34
CA SER A 193 24.03 10.58 -19.25
C SER A 193 22.69 11.21 -19.65
N ALA A 194 21.66 10.39 -19.86
CA ALA A 194 20.32 10.87 -20.18
C ALA A 194 19.70 11.63 -18.99
N LEU A 195 19.81 11.07 -17.78
CA LEU A 195 19.32 11.71 -16.55
C LEU A 195 20.04 13.03 -16.26
N ASN A 196 21.37 13.05 -16.38
CA ASN A 196 22.18 14.27 -16.22
C ASN A 196 21.76 15.35 -17.22
N SER A 197 21.46 14.98 -18.47
CA SER A 197 20.97 15.90 -19.50
C SER A 197 19.59 16.49 -19.17
N LEU A 198 18.79 15.80 -18.35
CA LEU A 198 17.51 16.26 -17.83
C LEU A 198 17.64 17.02 -16.49
N GLY A 199 18.86 17.25 -16.01
CA GLY A 199 19.13 17.93 -14.73
C GLY A 199 18.85 17.07 -13.49
N ILE A 200 18.86 15.75 -13.64
CA ILE A 200 18.69 14.76 -12.58
C ILE A 200 20.06 14.12 -12.34
N ASN A 201 20.70 14.46 -11.22
CA ASN A 201 21.99 13.90 -10.84
C ASN A 201 21.74 12.83 -9.76
N ILE A 202 22.08 11.58 -10.06
CA ILE A 202 21.93 10.42 -9.16
C ILE A 202 23.26 9.67 -9.10
#